data_AF-A0A1N7RYG8-F1
#
_entry.id   AF-A0A1N7RYG8-F1
#
_cell.length_a   1.000
_cell.length_b   1.000
_cell.length_c   1.000
_cell.angle_alpha   90.00
_cell.angle_beta   90.00
_cell.angle_gamma   90.00
#
_symmetry.space_group_name_H-M   'P 1'
#
loop_
_entity.id
_entity.type
_entity.pdbx_description
1 polymer ?
#
loop_
_entity_poly.entity_id
_entity_poly.type
_entity_poly.pdbx_seq_one_letter_code
_entity_poly.pdbx_strand_id
1 'polypeptide(L)'
;MNFEWTDEQREIYRTYRAIGLRFVRAAPRDGFDADCWSALTAAGMWRIPVPRECGGGGGSWSDFTVAFQGIVGAMRSTGFAMAVANQATVIRALLKHANPAQRARYLAPLLDGANCATAISERGTGTEVRALQTTLSASAHGYLLDGHKYNISHAPTASLLLVAARFADDAHEPTVLVLLDPTLAGVTRSPPQQTMGNRNLPIGDMEFASVRLDDDCMLGTPRDGLRNLMDIASMNRAYFGLLCAQSIVPFLDDALAYTKSREALGVTLDAHQHVQRRLVDIRIGIERTRWMSLAALGQLLGGHPDAFANCSIAKLTGAQDLSSGALDLLRLYGSAGYRSAALASFVADTLGMLCAGGTDEMHRRNIFAQMRRQADLAAEPARVEASAIGASPSDLIHSSTKENLVSIEPGLKAHATHHVNVIDLADQWGGEAHALASPIMIIFIEKTCMAATDHLLDTTQMTVGCNFEIRHLAPTPPDWEVTVDVELIAVENRMMTYRVTVSDAAGVVGDGIHTRCVVSKTSFHERIAKRRDSVGARTMSPACEVH
;
A
#
# COMPACT_ATOMS: atom_id res chain seq x y z
N MET A 1 -2.15 2.47 -20.87
CA MET A 1 -1.24 3.20 -19.95
C MET A 1 -0.68 4.39 -20.70
N ASN A 2 -0.86 5.60 -20.16
CA ASN A 2 -0.19 6.80 -20.66
C ASN A 2 1.00 7.10 -19.74
N PHE A 3 2.21 7.15 -20.30
CA PHE A 3 3.45 7.37 -19.56
C PHE A 3 3.94 8.82 -19.62
N GLU A 4 3.26 9.65 -20.40
CA GLU A 4 3.58 11.07 -20.53
C GLU A 4 3.04 11.88 -19.37
N TRP A 5 3.83 12.83 -18.90
CA TRP A 5 3.35 13.83 -17.96
C TRP A 5 2.35 14.76 -18.63
N THR A 6 1.40 15.27 -17.84
CA THR A 6 0.56 16.41 -18.25
C THR A 6 1.41 17.69 -18.30
N ASP A 7 0.88 18.77 -18.91
CA ASP A 7 1.56 20.07 -18.89
C ASP A 7 1.72 20.61 -17.47
N GLU A 8 0.72 20.42 -16.61
CA GLU A 8 0.77 20.77 -15.20
C GLU A 8 1.88 20.00 -14.48
N GLN A 9 1.99 18.69 -14.69
CA GLN A 9 3.06 17.87 -14.12
C GLN A 9 4.44 18.29 -14.64
N ARG A 10 4.58 18.64 -15.92
CA ARG A 10 5.83 19.20 -16.45
C ARG A 10 6.24 20.48 -15.72
N GLU A 11 5.29 21.35 -15.42
CA GLU A 11 5.57 22.61 -14.70
C GLU A 11 5.91 22.37 -13.22
N ILE A 12 5.21 21.44 -12.57
CA ILE A 12 5.56 20.96 -11.23
C ILE A 12 7.01 20.44 -11.22
N TYR A 13 7.37 19.55 -12.15
CA TYR A 13 8.73 19.02 -12.25
C TYR A 13 9.76 20.14 -12.39
N ARG A 14 9.54 21.10 -13.29
CA ARG A 14 10.45 22.24 -13.52
C ARG A 14 10.61 23.09 -12.27
N THR A 15 9.52 23.40 -11.58
CA THR A 15 9.51 24.20 -10.35
C THR A 15 10.39 23.56 -9.28
N TYR A 16 10.15 22.29 -8.96
CA TYR A 16 10.89 21.60 -7.89
C TYR A 16 12.33 21.27 -8.29
N ARG A 17 12.59 21.03 -9.58
CA ARG A 17 13.95 20.90 -10.09
C ARG A 17 14.74 22.20 -9.98
N ALA A 18 14.12 23.34 -10.27
CA ALA A 18 14.77 24.65 -10.14
C ALA A 18 15.13 24.96 -8.68
N ILE A 19 14.27 24.59 -7.73
CA ILE A 19 14.57 24.70 -6.28
C ILE A 19 15.79 23.84 -5.94
N GLY A 20 15.83 22.57 -6.35
CA GLY A 20 16.98 21.71 -6.09
C GLY A 20 18.29 22.25 -6.65
N LEU A 21 18.28 22.74 -7.89
CA LEU A 21 19.45 23.36 -8.51
C LEU A 21 19.93 24.63 -7.82
N ARG A 22 19.01 25.40 -7.21
CA ARG A 22 19.35 26.61 -6.46
C ARG A 22 20.17 26.28 -5.21
N PHE A 23 19.83 25.21 -4.50
CA PHE A 23 20.45 24.88 -3.22
C PHE A 23 21.62 23.91 -3.32
N VAL A 24 21.72 23.11 -4.40
CA VAL A 24 22.75 22.04 -4.52
C VAL A 24 24.20 22.51 -4.30
N ARG A 25 24.53 23.76 -4.63
CA ARG A 25 25.88 24.32 -4.45
C ARG A 25 26.19 24.71 -2.99
N ALA A 26 25.18 25.17 -2.26
CA ALA A 26 25.29 25.60 -0.87
C ALA A 26 24.91 24.48 0.12
N ALA A 27 24.38 23.37 -0.39
CA ALA A 27 23.90 22.26 0.40
C ALA A 27 24.99 21.76 1.38
N PRO A 28 24.71 21.74 2.68
CA PRO A 28 25.66 21.26 3.67
C PRO A 28 25.94 19.77 3.45
N ARG A 29 27.21 19.39 3.63
CA ARG A 29 27.58 17.97 3.75
C ARG A 29 27.14 17.40 5.09
N ASP A 30 27.27 18.21 6.14
CA ASP A 30 26.96 17.88 7.52
C ASP A 30 25.87 18.81 8.04
N GLY A 31 24.81 18.24 8.62
CA GLY A 31 23.65 18.99 9.08
C GLY A 31 22.56 19.16 8.02
N PHE A 32 21.33 19.36 8.48
CA PHE A 32 20.14 19.39 7.63
C PHE A 32 20.05 20.70 6.83
N ASP A 33 19.68 20.60 5.54
CA ASP A 33 19.50 21.76 4.66
C ASP A 33 18.15 22.44 4.91
N ALA A 34 18.07 23.20 6.00
CA ALA A 34 16.85 23.90 6.42
C ALA A 34 16.37 24.94 5.40
N ASP A 35 17.29 25.54 4.62
CA ASP A 35 16.96 26.54 3.61
C ASP A 35 16.26 25.90 2.41
N CYS A 36 16.79 24.77 1.91
CA CYS A 36 16.13 24.00 0.86
C CYS A 36 14.76 23.49 1.34
N TRP A 37 14.69 22.96 2.57
CA TRP A 37 13.44 22.50 3.17
C TRP A 37 12.37 23.60 3.28
N SER A 38 12.77 24.80 3.72
CA SER A 38 11.89 25.96 3.79
C SER A 38 11.43 26.41 2.41
N ALA A 39 12.30 26.34 1.40
CA ALA A 39 11.92 26.66 0.02
C ALA A 39 10.92 25.67 -0.58
N LEU A 40 11.06 24.36 -0.31
CA LEU A 40 10.07 23.35 -0.73
C LEU A 40 8.71 23.58 -0.06
N THR A 41 8.74 23.93 1.23
CA THR A 41 7.55 24.26 2.00
C THR A 41 6.86 25.49 1.43
N ALA A 42 7.60 26.58 1.19
CA ALA A 42 7.08 27.82 0.61
C ALA A 42 6.51 27.63 -0.81
N ALA A 43 7.08 26.70 -1.59
CA ALA A 43 6.56 26.33 -2.91
C ALA A 43 5.29 25.45 -2.84
N GLY A 44 4.87 25.03 -1.64
CA GLY A 44 3.65 24.26 -1.42
C GLY A 44 3.81 22.76 -1.58
N MET A 45 5.03 22.19 -1.52
CA MET A 45 5.27 20.78 -1.82
C MET A 45 4.38 19.84 -1.00
N TRP A 46 4.30 20.08 0.31
CA TRP A 46 3.54 19.25 1.25
C TRP A 46 2.04 19.34 1.02
N ARG A 47 1.57 20.43 0.40
CA ARG A 47 0.16 20.68 0.14
C ARG A 47 -0.31 20.00 -1.15
N ILE A 48 0.59 19.64 -2.07
CA ILE A 48 0.22 19.05 -3.38
C ILE A 48 -0.78 17.90 -3.25
N PRO A 49 -0.51 16.80 -2.51
CA PRO A 49 -1.38 15.62 -2.49
C PRO A 49 -2.52 15.73 -1.47
N VAL A 50 -2.68 16.90 -0.84
CA VAL A 50 -3.60 17.09 0.28
C VAL A 50 -4.90 17.71 -0.24
N PRO A 51 -6.09 17.19 0.13
CA PRO A 51 -7.38 17.79 -0.25
C PRO A 51 -7.52 19.23 0.24
N ARG A 52 -8.26 20.07 -0.50
CA ARG A 52 -8.39 21.51 -0.19
C ARG A 52 -9.06 21.75 1.16
N GLU A 53 -10.05 20.93 1.51
CA GLU A 53 -10.75 20.93 2.79
C GLU A 53 -9.83 20.60 3.98
N CYS A 54 -8.68 19.96 3.72
CA CYS A 54 -7.64 19.69 4.72
C CYS A 54 -6.51 20.73 4.70
N GLY A 55 -6.71 21.88 4.04
CA GLY A 55 -5.69 22.93 3.88
C GLY A 55 -4.68 22.65 2.76
N GLY A 56 -4.96 21.70 1.86
CA GLY A 56 -4.07 21.32 0.79
C GLY A 56 -4.28 22.04 -0.55
N GLY A 57 -3.51 21.63 -1.55
CA GLY A 57 -3.55 22.12 -2.93
C GLY A 57 -4.56 21.38 -3.81
N GLY A 58 -5.05 20.22 -3.38
CA GLY A 58 -6.04 19.41 -4.12
C GLY A 58 -5.47 18.63 -5.31
N GLY A 59 -4.15 18.50 -5.42
CA GLY A 59 -3.49 17.65 -6.40
C GLY A 59 -3.42 16.19 -5.97
N SER A 60 -2.84 15.36 -6.82
CA SER A 60 -2.72 13.93 -6.60
C SER A 60 -1.35 13.52 -6.03
N TRP A 61 -1.25 12.27 -5.56
CA TRP A 61 0.04 11.65 -5.25
C TRP A 61 0.93 11.52 -6.50
N SER A 62 0.36 11.46 -7.70
CA SER A 62 1.13 11.49 -8.95
C SER A 62 1.84 12.83 -9.10
N ASP A 63 1.14 13.93 -8.83
CA ASP A 63 1.70 15.29 -8.91
C ASP A 63 2.80 15.49 -7.86
N PHE A 64 2.61 15.01 -6.63
CA PHE A 64 3.68 15.00 -5.62
C PHE A 64 4.87 14.14 -6.06
N THR A 65 4.63 12.99 -6.70
CA THR A 65 5.71 12.11 -7.21
C THR A 65 6.52 12.79 -8.32
N VAL A 66 5.89 13.64 -9.13
CA VAL A 66 6.57 14.45 -10.14
C VAL A 66 7.40 15.56 -9.48
N ALA A 67 6.86 16.23 -8.47
CA ALA A 67 7.63 17.18 -7.64
C ALA A 67 8.86 16.52 -7.00
N PHE A 68 8.67 15.32 -6.42
CA PHE A 68 9.74 14.52 -5.81
C PHE A 68 10.84 14.17 -6.82
N GLN A 69 10.49 13.73 -8.04
CA GLN A 69 11.49 13.49 -9.09
C GLN A 69 12.25 14.75 -9.48
N GLY A 70 11.56 15.90 -9.55
CA GLY A 70 12.17 17.19 -9.85
C GLY A 70 13.26 17.56 -8.84
N ILE A 71 12.93 17.52 -7.55
CA ILE A 71 13.86 17.88 -6.48
C ILE A 71 15.00 16.85 -6.36
N VAL A 72 14.70 15.55 -6.31
CA VAL A 72 15.74 14.51 -6.11
C VAL A 72 16.67 14.40 -7.32
N GLY A 73 16.16 14.59 -8.54
CA GLY A 73 16.98 14.60 -9.75
C GLY A 73 17.87 15.84 -9.92
N ALA A 74 17.73 16.85 -9.04
CA ALA A 74 18.62 18.01 -9.00
C ALA A 74 19.57 17.99 -7.80
N MET A 75 19.15 17.39 -6.69
CA MET A 75 19.95 17.30 -5.47
C MET A 75 21.04 16.23 -5.59
N ARG A 76 22.09 16.43 -4.79
CA ARG A 76 23.23 15.50 -4.68
C ARG A 76 23.33 14.90 -3.28
N SER A 77 22.17 14.60 -2.68
CA SER A 77 22.04 14.07 -1.32
C SER A 77 20.88 13.07 -1.26
N THR A 78 21.17 11.83 -0.89
CA THR A 78 20.12 10.85 -0.58
C THR A 78 19.49 11.12 0.78
N GLY A 79 20.24 11.62 1.77
CA GLY A 79 19.74 11.88 3.12
C GLY A 79 18.60 12.91 3.14
N PHE A 80 18.74 14.00 2.39
CA PHE A 80 17.67 14.99 2.27
C PHE A 80 16.46 14.42 1.52
N ALA A 81 16.69 13.65 0.44
CA ALA A 81 15.61 12.99 -0.30
C ALA A 81 14.84 11.97 0.57
N MET A 82 15.53 11.27 1.49
CA MET A 82 14.89 10.41 2.48
C MET A 82 13.98 11.19 3.44
N ALA A 83 14.39 12.38 3.88
CA ALA A 83 13.56 13.25 4.71
C ALA A 83 12.27 13.67 4.00
N VAL A 84 12.36 14.04 2.72
CA VAL A 84 11.20 14.40 1.90
C VAL A 84 10.24 13.21 1.75
N ALA A 85 10.76 12.01 1.49
CA ALA A 85 9.95 10.80 1.40
C ALA A 85 9.26 10.48 2.74
N ASN A 86 9.97 10.60 3.87
CA ASN A 86 9.40 10.35 5.19
C ASN A 86 8.23 11.30 5.50
N GLN A 87 8.39 12.60 5.24
CA GLN A 87 7.31 13.60 5.40
C GLN A 87 6.07 13.24 4.57
N ALA A 88 6.27 12.88 3.31
CA ALA A 88 5.19 12.47 2.41
C ALA A 88 4.40 11.28 3.00
N THR A 89 5.11 10.30 3.56
CA THR A 89 4.47 9.10 4.13
C THR A 89 3.70 9.39 5.41
N VAL A 90 4.17 10.30 6.27
CA VAL A 90 3.44 10.73 7.47
C VAL A 90 2.22 11.58 7.09
N ILE A 91 2.32 12.46 6.10
CA ILE A 91 1.17 13.19 5.56
C ILE A 91 0.10 12.20 5.06
N ARG A 92 0.49 11.18 4.28
CA ARG A 92 -0.44 10.12 3.86
C ARG A 92 -1.07 9.41 5.06
N ALA A 93 -0.26 9.07 6.06
CA ALA A 93 -0.71 8.37 7.25
C ALA A 93 -1.82 9.17 7.97
N LEU A 94 -1.62 10.48 8.12
CA LEU A 94 -2.61 11.37 8.73
C LEU A 94 -3.87 11.50 7.86
N LEU A 95 -3.74 11.60 6.54
CA LEU A 95 -4.91 11.66 5.65
C LEU A 95 -5.76 10.40 5.70
N LYS A 96 -5.12 9.22 5.77
CA LYS A 96 -5.81 7.93 5.64
C LYS A 96 -6.30 7.36 6.97
N HIS A 97 -5.58 7.63 8.07
CA HIS A 97 -5.76 6.90 9.32
C HIS A 97 -6.05 7.79 10.53
N ALA A 98 -5.83 9.11 10.43
CA ALA A 98 -6.08 10.00 11.56
C ALA A 98 -7.56 10.32 11.71
N ASN A 99 -8.00 10.39 12.97
CA ASN A 99 -9.28 10.98 13.30
C ASN A 99 -9.27 12.51 13.04
N PRO A 100 -10.43 13.19 13.05
CA PRO A 100 -10.50 14.63 12.77
C PRO A 100 -9.66 15.50 13.71
N ALA A 101 -9.58 15.17 15.01
CA ALA A 101 -8.82 15.93 16.00
C ALA A 101 -7.31 15.81 15.76
N GLN A 102 -6.82 14.58 15.55
CA GLN A 102 -5.44 14.32 15.17
C GLN A 102 -5.07 15.01 13.86
N ARG A 103 -5.94 14.95 12.84
CA ARG A 103 -5.70 15.61 11.55
C ARG A 103 -5.61 17.12 11.73
N ALA A 104 -6.50 17.74 12.49
CA ALA A 104 -6.46 19.17 12.78
C ALA A 104 -5.18 19.55 13.55
N ARG A 105 -4.76 18.73 14.52
CA ARG A 105 -3.59 18.98 15.36
C ARG A 105 -2.26 18.82 14.62
N TYR A 106 -2.12 17.77 13.82
CA TYR A 106 -0.81 17.34 13.32
C TYR A 106 -0.58 17.63 11.83
N LEU A 107 -1.63 17.76 11.01
CA LEU A 107 -1.44 17.95 9.58
C LEU A 107 -0.91 19.35 9.26
N ALA A 108 -1.54 20.40 9.80
CA ALA A 108 -1.20 21.78 9.48
C ALA A 108 0.28 22.12 9.74
N PRO A 109 0.89 21.78 10.89
CA PRO A 109 2.32 22.01 11.11
C PRO A 109 3.22 21.34 10.05
N LEU A 110 2.89 20.12 9.61
CA LEU A 110 3.67 19.44 8.57
C LEU A 110 3.53 20.12 7.20
N LEU A 111 2.35 20.67 6.90
CA LEU A 111 2.15 21.45 5.67
C LEU A 111 2.92 22.77 5.68
N ASP A 112 3.19 23.30 6.88
CA ASP A 112 4.00 24.50 7.12
C ASP A 112 5.49 24.17 7.35
N GLY A 113 5.91 22.93 7.09
CA GLY A 113 7.31 22.53 7.06
C GLY A 113 7.89 22.12 8.41
N ALA A 114 7.08 21.95 9.46
CA ALA A 114 7.53 21.19 10.62
C ALA A 114 7.91 19.77 10.16
N ASN A 115 9.02 19.26 10.67
CA ASN A 115 9.52 17.94 10.28
C ASN A 115 8.98 16.85 11.21
N CYS A 116 8.95 15.61 10.73
CA CYS A 116 8.52 14.45 11.49
C CYS A 116 9.55 13.32 11.46
N ALA A 117 9.44 12.41 12.43
CA ALA A 117 10.18 11.16 12.48
C ALA A 117 9.22 9.96 12.54
N THR A 118 9.55 8.92 11.77
CA THR A 118 8.83 7.63 11.82
C THR A 118 9.71 6.62 12.55
N ALA A 119 9.30 6.20 13.73
CA ALA A 119 10.11 5.43 14.66
C ALA A 119 9.65 3.98 14.75
N ILE A 120 10.29 3.13 13.95
CA ILE A 120 9.96 1.70 13.85
C ILE A 120 11.05 0.86 14.51
N SER A 121 12.28 1.00 14.02
CA SER A 121 13.42 0.15 14.36
C SER A 121 13.83 0.23 15.82
N GLU A 122 14.20 -0.92 16.39
CA GLU A 122 14.81 -1.06 17.72
C GLU A 122 16.05 -1.94 17.61
N ARG A 123 16.87 -1.94 18.66
CA ARG A 123 18.02 -2.85 18.72
C ARG A 123 17.51 -4.29 18.76
N GLY A 124 17.87 -5.09 17.76
CA GLY A 124 17.49 -6.50 17.66
C GLY A 124 16.19 -6.78 16.89
N THR A 125 15.39 -5.79 16.49
CA THR A 125 14.06 -6.02 15.88
C THR A 125 13.87 -5.40 14.48
N GLY A 126 14.95 -4.92 13.84
CA GLY A 126 14.89 -4.21 12.56
C GLY A 126 14.16 -4.97 11.42
N THR A 127 14.42 -6.28 11.27
CA THR A 127 13.80 -7.11 10.24
C THR A 127 12.42 -7.64 10.66
N GLU A 128 12.12 -7.71 11.96
CA GLU A 128 10.91 -8.34 12.51
C GLU A 128 10.05 -7.34 13.27
N VAL A 129 9.24 -6.58 12.54
CA VAL A 129 8.34 -5.56 13.08
C VAL A 129 7.27 -6.12 14.04
N ARG A 130 7.03 -7.44 14.03
CA ARG A 130 6.14 -8.09 15.02
C ARG A 130 6.82 -8.33 16.38
N ALA A 131 8.15 -8.26 16.43
CA ALA A 131 8.95 -8.52 17.63
C ALA A 131 9.29 -7.23 18.42
N LEU A 132 8.58 -6.11 18.15
CA LEU A 132 8.80 -4.85 18.86
C LEU A 132 8.69 -5.02 20.37
N GLN A 133 9.62 -4.38 21.09
CA GLN A 133 9.71 -4.34 22.53
C GLN A 133 9.22 -3.01 23.10
N THR A 134 9.16 -1.93 22.31
CA THR A 134 8.48 -0.71 22.72
C THR A 134 7.01 -1.03 22.94
N THR A 135 6.50 -0.80 24.14
CA THR A 135 5.13 -1.13 24.54
C THR A 135 4.28 0.11 24.72
N LEU A 136 3.02 -0.01 24.32
CA LEU A 136 1.94 0.89 24.72
C LEU A 136 0.99 0.10 25.62
N SER A 137 0.75 0.57 26.85
CA SER A 137 -0.12 -0.09 27.83
C SER A 137 -1.18 0.87 28.35
N ALA A 138 -2.37 0.33 28.66
CA ALA A 138 -3.43 1.11 29.30
C ALA A 138 -3.03 1.59 30.69
N SER A 139 -3.49 2.78 31.06
CA SER A 139 -3.30 3.39 32.37
C SER A 139 -4.61 4.03 32.85
N ALA A 140 -4.63 4.54 34.08
CA ALA A 140 -5.82 5.21 34.62
C ALA A 140 -6.22 6.49 33.87
N HIS A 141 -5.31 7.07 33.07
CA HIS A 141 -5.50 8.36 32.38
C HIS A 141 -5.09 8.29 30.90
N GLY A 142 -5.42 7.19 30.22
CA GLY A 142 -5.04 6.95 28.83
C GLY A 142 -3.99 5.85 28.73
N TYR A 143 -2.83 6.15 28.14
CA TYR A 143 -1.78 5.17 27.86
C TYR A 143 -0.41 5.56 28.41
N LEU A 144 0.45 4.55 28.56
CA LEU A 144 1.88 4.70 28.85
C LEU A 144 2.69 4.08 27.72
N LEU A 145 3.67 4.83 27.21
CA LEU A 145 4.62 4.36 26.21
C LEU A 145 6.00 4.17 26.85
N ASP A 146 6.54 2.95 26.73
CA ASP A 146 7.83 2.55 27.27
C ASP A 146 8.66 1.83 26.21
N GLY A 147 9.94 2.18 26.07
CA GLY A 147 10.85 1.47 25.18
C GLY A 147 11.94 2.33 24.56
N HIS A 148 12.54 1.82 23.48
CA HIS A 148 13.67 2.45 22.81
C HIS A 148 13.60 2.26 21.30
N LYS A 149 13.89 3.33 20.55
CA LYS A 149 13.99 3.33 19.09
C LYS A 149 15.41 3.69 18.66
N TYR A 150 15.85 3.05 17.59
CA TYR A 150 17.25 3.05 17.16
C TYR A 150 17.38 3.51 15.70
N ASN A 151 18.36 4.38 15.43
CA ASN A 151 18.63 4.90 14.09
C ASN A 151 17.42 5.55 13.40
N ILE A 152 16.76 6.47 14.11
CA ILE A 152 15.56 7.14 13.61
C ILE A 152 15.93 8.46 12.93
N SER A 153 15.62 8.54 11.63
CA SER A 153 15.75 9.78 10.85
C SER A 153 14.88 10.88 11.43
N HIS A 154 15.45 12.08 11.51
CA HIS A 154 14.91 13.26 12.19
C HIS A 154 14.67 13.16 13.68
N ALA A 155 14.93 12.03 14.37
CA ALA A 155 14.69 11.93 15.82
C ALA A 155 15.24 13.13 16.62
N PRO A 156 16.46 13.65 16.39
CA PRO A 156 16.99 14.79 17.15
C PRO A 156 16.23 16.10 16.95
N THR A 157 15.50 16.25 15.85
CA THR A 157 14.92 17.54 15.40
C THR A 157 13.43 17.50 15.11
N ALA A 158 12.81 16.32 15.13
CA ALA A 158 11.40 16.14 14.79
C ALA A 158 10.51 16.98 15.69
N SER A 159 9.42 17.49 15.10
CA SER A 159 8.31 18.16 15.80
C SER A 159 7.12 17.23 16.02
N LEU A 160 7.08 16.10 15.31
CA LEU A 160 6.08 15.04 15.44
C LEU A 160 6.75 13.67 15.36
N LEU A 161 6.38 12.77 16.26
CA LEU A 161 6.78 11.37 16.22
C LEU A 161 5.60 10.49 15.82
N LEU A 162 5.82 9.60 14.87
CA LEU A 162 4.97 8.45 14.58
C LEU A 162 5.71 7.17 15.01
N VAL A 163 5.32 6.59 16.14
CA VAL A 163 6.02 5.47 16.78
C VAL A 163 5.25 4.18 16.58
N ALA A 164 5.91 3.14 16.06
CA ALA A 164 5.36 1.79 16.06
C ALA A 164 5.65 1.12 17.40
N ALA A 165 4.63 0.60 18.07
CA ALA A 165 4.76 -0.07 19.37
C ALA A 165 3.92 -1.35 19.42
N ARG A 166 4.21 -2.18 20.42
CA ARG A 166 3.44 -3.36 20.80
C ARG A 166 2.39 -2.95 21.83
N PHE A 167 1.12 -3.15 21.55
CA PHE A 167 0.03 -2.93 22.47
C PHE A 167 0.00 -4.08 23.48
N ALA A 168 0.29 -3.77 24.74
CA ALA A 168 0.48 -4.77 25.79
C ALA A 168 -0.82 -5.52 26.13
N ASP A 169 -1.97 -4.86 25.91
CA ASP A 169 -3.28 -5.35 26.32
C ASP A 169 -4.00 -6.20 25.24
N ASP A 170 -3.35 -6.45 24.09
CA ASP A 170 -3.86 -7.33 23.03
C ASP A 170 -2.79 -8.36 22.61
N ALA A 171 -3.09 -9.64 22.80
CA ALA A 171 -2.16 -10.73 22.53
C ALA A 171 -2.19 -11.27 21.09
N HIS A 172 -3.17 -10.89 20.26
CA HIS A 172 -3.37 -11.51 18.92
C HIS A 172 -2.76 -10.70 17.77
N GLU A 173 -2.86 -9.36 17.78
CA GLU A 173 -2.15 -8.50 16.82
C GLU A 173 -1.70 -7.18 17.48
N PRO A 174 -0.51 -7.14 18.11
CA PRO A 174 -0.23 -6.04 19.02
C PRO A 174 0.37 -4.80 18.33
N THR A 175 0.61 -4.77 17.02
CA THR A 175 1.29 -3.59 16.45
C THR A 175 0.33 -2.41 16.36
N VAL A 176 0.64 -1.34 17.09
CA VAL A 176 -0.04 -0.03 17.05
C VAL A 176 0.89 1.06 16.51
N LEU A 177 0.28 2.12 15.98
CA LEU A 177 0.98 3.35 15.61
C LEU A 177 0.55 4.47 16.56
N VAL A 178 1.51 5.20 17.10
CA VAL A 178 1.30 6.22 18.14
C VAL A 178 1.84 7.55 17.65
N LEU A 179 0.99 8.59 17.68
CA LEU A 179 1.37 9.96 17.44
C LEU A 179 1.69 10.64 18.77
N LEU A 180 2.84 11.31 18.86
CA LEU A 180 3.14 12.12 20.03
C LEU A 180 4.05 13.32 19.72
N ASP A 181 3.95 14.32 20.60
CA ASP A 181 4.85 15.46 20.66
C ASP A 181 6.17 15.03 21.32
N PRO A 182 7.34 15.26 20.68
CA PRO A 182 8.64 14.88 21.22
C PRO A 182 9.08 15.69 22.45
N THR A 183 8.31 16.70 22.88
CA THR A 183 8.56 17.49 24.09
C THR A 183 7.88 16.93 25.34
N LEU A 184 7.06 15.87 25.22
CA LEU A 184 6.42 15.23 26.36
C LEU A 184 7.44 14.69 27.36
N ALA A 185 7.10 14.81 28.65
CA ALA A 185 7.93 14.27 29.72
C ALA A 185 8.11 12.75 29.55
N GLY A 186 9.35 12.29 29.72
CA GLY A 186 9.74 10.89 29.50
C GLY A 186 10.23 10.59 28.08
N VAL A 187 10.15 11.53 27.14
CA VAL A 187 10.79 11.40 25.81
C VAL A 187 12.23 11.92 25.87
N THR A 188 13.20 11.06 25.61
CA THR A 188 14.62 11.44 25.49
C THR A 188 15.08 11.21 24.05
N ARG A 189 15.78 12.20 23.48
CA ARG A 189 16.34 12.15 22.12
C ARG A 189 17.85 12.21 22.19
N SER A 190 18.54 11.34 21.48
CA SER A 190 20.00 11.46 21.37
C SER A 190 20.38 12.70 20.54
N PRO A 191 21.59 13.26 20.73
CA PRO A 191 22.19 14.12 19.72
C PRO A 191 22.27 13.41 18.36
N PRO A 192 22.38 14.16 17.24
CA PRO A 192 22.64 13.57 15.93
C PRO A 192 23.89 12.69 15.95
N GLN A 193 23.75 11.44 15.50
CA GLN A 193 24.82 10.47 15.43
C GLN A 193 25.67 10.68 14.18
N GLN A 194 26.97 10.36 14.28
CA GLN A 194 27.84 10.32 13.11
C GLN A 194 27.62 9.02 12.34
N THR A 195 27.31 9.16 11.05
CA THR A 195 27.13 8.05 10.11
C THR A 195 28.19 8.10 9.02
N MET A 196 28.42 6.97 8.33
CA MET A 196 29.35 6.90 7.20
C MET A 196 28.98 7.87 6.08
N GLY A 197 27.69 7.94 5.75
CA GLY A 197 27.08 8.86 4.79
C GLY A 197 25.69 9.29 5.27
N ASN A 198 24.98 10.07 4.46
CA ASN A 198 23.74 10.77 4.81
C ASN A 198 23.93 11.70 6.02
N ARG A 199 25.09 12.35 6.13
CA ARG A 199 25.47 13.22 7.27
C ARG A 199 24.65 14.51 7.36
N ASN A 200 23.88 14.81 6.31
CA ASN A 200 22.87 15.88 6.27
C ASN A 200 21.47 15.42 6.66
N LEU A 201 21.29 14.18 7.10
CA LEU A 201 20.06 13.69 7.73
C LEU A 201 20.33 13.49 9.22
N PRO A 202 19.73 14.30 10.11
CA PRO A 202 19.86 14.10 11.55
C PRO A 202 19.28 12.74 11.94
N ILE A 203 20.13 11.78 12.29
CA ILE A 203 19.73 10.43 12.74
C ILE A 203 20.06 10.31 14.22
N GLY A 204 19.16 9.72 15.00
CA GLY A 204 19.38 9.52 16.44
C GLY A 204 18.53 8.41 17.02
N ASP A 205 18.85 8.08 18.27
CA ASP A 205 18.10 7.15 19.10
C ASP A 205 17.04 7.91 19.90
N MET A 206 16.00 7.19 20.32
CA MET A 206 14.95 7.73 21.21
C MET A 206 14.66 6.75 22.33
N GLU A 207 14.39 7.28 23.51
CA GLU A 207 13.96 6.53 24.68
C GLU A 207 12.62 7.08 25.16
N PHE A 208 11.73 6.17 25.54
CA PHE A 208 10.43 6.46 26.12
C PHE A 208 10.38 5.84 27.51
N ALA A 209 10.32 6.68 28.54
CA ALA A 209 10.24 6.27 29.94
C ALA A 209 8.87 6.65 30.50
N SER A 210 7.92 5.72 30.43
CA SER A 210 6.53 5.84 30.89
C SER A 210 5.87 7.14 30.44
N VAL A 211 5.97 7.44 29.14
CA VAL A 211 5.42 8.66 28.54
C VAL A 211 3.90 8.56 28.60
N ARG A 212 3.27 9.53 29.28
CA ARG A 212 1.80 9.61 29.41
C ARG A 212 1.20 10.15 28.11
N LEU A 213 0.21 9.44 27.60
CA LEU A 213 -0.47 9.74 26.36
C LEU A 213 -1.99 9.68 26.56
N ASP A 214 -2.70 10.59 25.92
CA ASP A 214 -4.17 10.63 25.96
C ASP A 214 -4.78 9.51 25.10
N ASP A 215 -6.10 9.29 25.22
CA ASP A 215 -6.83 8.26 24.49
C ASP A 215 -6.77 8.43 22.96
N ASP A 216 -6.46 9.63 22.47
CA ASP A 216 -6.36 9.97 21.06
C ASP A 216 -4.95 9.79 20.47
N CYS A 217 -4.01 9.18 21.21
CA CYS A 217 -2.63 9.03 20.72
C CYS A 217 -2.47 7.99 19.60
N MET A 218 -3.38 7.01 19.48
CA MET A 218 -3.26 5.96 18.47
C MET A 218 -3.73 6.41 17.08
N LEU A 219 -2.92 6.16 16.06
CA LEU A 219 -3.28 6.39 14.66
C LEU A 219 -4.07 5.19 14.12
N GLY A 220 -5.40 5.33 14.11
CA GLY A 220 -6.33 4.25 13.77
C GLY A 220 -6.66 3.39 14.99
N THR A 221 -6.98 2.12 14.76
CA THR A 221 -7.31 1.16 15.83
C THR A 221 -6.20 0.12 16.01
N PRO A 222 -6.08 -0.52 17.19
CA PRO A 222 -5.12 -1.61 17.39
C PRO A 222 -5.18 -2.70 16.31
N ARG A 223 -6.38 -3.08 15.87
CA ARG A 223 -6.60 -4.09 14.83
C ARG A 223 -6.08 -3.71 13.45
N ASP A 224 -5.91 -2.42 13.17
CA ASP A 224 -5.42 -1.95 11.87
C ASP A 224 -3.93 -1.59 11.91
N GLY A 225 -3.29 -1.55 13.08
CA GLY A 225 -1.98 -0.90 13.23
C GLY A 225 -0.86 -1.53 12.40
N LEU A 226 -0.81 -2.86 12.29
CA LEU A 226 0.14 -3.53 11.38
C LEU A 226 -0.14 -3.20 9.92
N ARG A 227 -1.41 -3.18 9.50
CA ARG A 227 -1.80 -2.86 8.13
C ARG A 227 -1.44 -1.41 7.79
N ASN A 228 -1.71 -0.48 8.70
CA ASN A 228 -1.37 0.93 8.55
C ASN A 228 0.15 1.11 8.45
N LEU A 229 0.91 0.41 9.29
CA LEU A 229 2.37 0.42 9.23
C LEU A 229 2.89 -0.11 7.89
N MET A 230 2.30 -1.19 7.37
CA MET A 230 2.68 -1.74 6.06
C MET A 230 2.32 -0.80 4.90
N ASP A 231 1.21 -0.06 4.95
CA ASP A 231 0.86 0.96 3.95
C ASP A 231 1.93 2.06 3.89
N ILE A 232 2.26 2.63 5.06
CA ILE A 232 3.23 3.72 5.20
C ILE A 232 4.63 3.25 4.79
N ALA A 233 5.07 2.10 5.31
CA ALA A 233 6.39 1.54 4.99
C ALA A 233 6.51 1.17 3.51
N SER A 234 5.43 0.68 2.88
CA SER A 234 5.45 0.35 1.45
C SER A 234 5.53 1.58 0.57
N MET A 235 4.80 2.65 0.90
CA MET A 235 4.94 3.93 0.19
C MET A 235 6.37 4.46 0.31
N ASN A 236 6.95 4.42 1.51
CA ASN A 236 8.32 4.86 1.74
C ASN A 236 9.33 4.05 0.91
N ARG A 237 9.14 2.72 0.82
CA ARG A 237 9.96 1.83 -0.02
C ARG A 237 9.88 2.19 -1.51
N ALA A 238 8.69 2.50 -2.03
CA ALA A 238 8.53 2.95 -3.41
C ALA A 238 9.24 4.30 -3.66
N TYR A 239 9.12 5.26 -2.75
CA TYR A 239 9.88 6.52 -2.86
C TYR A 239 11.39 6.32 -2.71
N PHE A 240 11.85 5.36 -1.91
CA PHE A 240 13.27 5.05 -1.78
C PHE A 240 13.81 4.46 -3.09
N GLY A 241 13.06 3.58 -3.76
CA GLY A 241 13.40 3.14 -5.11
C GLY A 241 13.50 4.31 -6.09
N LEU A 242 12.50 5.21 -6.08
CA LEU A 242 12.51 6.39 -6.95
C LEU A 242 13.67 7.35 -6.63
N LEU A 243 13.99 7.54 -5.35
CA LEU A 243 15.16 8.28 -4.88
C LEU A 243 16.44 7.69 -5.44
N CYS A 244 16.57 6.36 -5.44
CA CYS A 244 17.74 5.68 -5.99
C CYS A 244 17.89 5.94 -7.49
N ALA A 245 16.80 5.89 -8.23
CA ALA A 245 16.81 6.16 -9.67
C ALA A 245 17.20 7.62 -9.97
N GLN A 246 16.72 8.58 -9.18
CA GLN A 246 16.88 10.01 -9.47
C GLN A 246 18.20 10.60 -8.95
N SER A 247 18.68 10.16 -7.78
CA SER A 247 19.84 10.78 -7.11
C SER A 247 21.18 10.58 -7.83
N ILE A 248 21.31 9.54 -8.67
CA ILE A 248 22.52 9.29 -9.47
C ILE A 248 22.55 10.11 -10.77
N VAL A 249 21.42 10.63 -11.25
CA VAL A 249 21.31 11.33 -12.54
C VAL A 249 22.31 12.49 -12.65
N PRO A 250 22.42 13.41 -11.67
CA PRO A 250 23.39 14.51 -11.76
C PRO A 250 24.85 14.04 -11.81
N PHE A 251 25.15 12.86 -11.27
CA PHE A 251 26.50 12.31 -11.27
C PHE A 251 26.81 11.56 -12.57
N LEU A 252 25.80 10.96 -13.20
CA LEU A 252 25.93 10.40 -14.55
C LEU A 252 26.15 11.51 -15.59
N ASP A 253 25.42 12.63 -15.48
CA ASP A 253 25.60 13.79 -16.36
C ASP A 253 27.02 14.37 -16.26
N ASP A 254 27.54 14.53 -15.03
CA ASP A 254 28.92 14.95 -14.81
C ASP A 254 29.91 13.95 -15.43
N ALA A 255 29.64 12.65 -15.26
CA ALA A 255 30.51 11.59 -15.79
C ALA A 255 30.57 11.61 -17.31
N LEU A 256 29.44 11.82 -17.99
CA LEU A 256 29.40 11.98 -19.45
C LEU A 256 30.23 13.20 -19.90
N ALA A 257 30.12 14.33 -19.21
CA ALA A 257 30.92 15.52 -19.51
C ALA A 257 32.42 15.28 -19.26
N TYR A 258 32.75 14.59 -18.17
CA TYR A 258 34.13 14.21 -17.84
C TYR A 258 34.72 13.27 -18.88
N THR A 259 34.00 12.22 -19.29
CA THR A 259 34.53 11.23 -20.24
C THR A 259 34.74 11.80 -21.63
N LYS A 260 33.96 12.81 -22.01
CA LYS A 260 34.10 13.53 -23.28
C LYS A 260 35.29 14.49 -23.30
N SER A 261 35.73 14.97 -22.13
CA SER A 261 36.82 15.95 -22.02
C SER A 261 38.17 15.35 -21.60
N ARG A 262 38.15 14.17 -20.98
CA ARG A 262 39.37 13.50 -20.51
C ARG A 262 39.93 12.57 -21.58
N GLU A 263 41.20 12.75 -21.92
CA GLU A 263 41.93 11.86 -22.81
C GLU A 263 42.80 10.85 -22.05
N ALA A 264 42.85 9.62 -22.56
CA ALA A 264 43.79 8.58 -22.18
C ALA A 264 44.00 7.62 -23.36
N LEU A 265 45.23 7.14 -23.53
CA LEU A 265 45.61 6.26 -24.65
C LEU A 265 45.29 6.86 -26.03
N GLY A 266 45.46 8.19 -26.17
CA GLY A 266 45.33 8.91 -27.44
C GLY A 266 43.90 9.20 -27.90
N VAL A 267 42.87 8.89 -27.09
CA VAL A 267 41.47 9.20 -27.36
C VAL A 267 40.74 9.65 -26.09
N THR A 268 39.55 10.22 -26.23
CA THR A 268 38.68 10.55 -25.10
C THR A 268 38.20 9.28 -24.38
N LEU A 269 37.92 9.37 -23.08
CA LEU A 269 37.48 8.21 -22.29
C LEU A 269 36.20 7.57 -22.84
N ASP A 270 35.28 8.37 -23.38
CA ASP A 270 34.03 7.90 -23.97
C ASP A 270 34.21 7.10 -25.28
N ALA A 271 35.40 7.11 -25.89
CA ALA A 271 35.73 6.26 -27.03
C ALA A 271 36.02 4.79 -26.63
N HIS A 272 36.25 4.53 -25.35
CA HIS A 272 36.57 3.18 -24.85
C HIS A 272 35.29 2.39 -24.52
N GLN A 273 35.10 1.22 -25.13
CA GLN A 273 33.88 0.41 -24.95
C GLN A 273 33.59 0.04 -23.48
N HIS A 274 34.62 -0.19 -22.68
CA HIS A 274 34.45 -0.51 -21.25
C HIS A 274 33.96 0.69 -20.42
N VAL A 275 34.24 1.93 -20.85
CA VAL A 275 33.69 3.16 -20.26
C VAL A 275 32.24 3.32 -20.69
N GLN A 276 31.95 3.15 -21.98
CA GLN A 276 30.59 3.19 -22.52
C GLN A 276 29.68 2.19 -21.79
N ARG A 277 30.15 0.95 -21.60
CA ARG A 277 29.42 -0.10 -20.88
C ARG A 277 29.00 0.33 -19.48
N ARG A 278 29.93 0.90 -18.68
CA ARG A 278 29.64 1.39 -17.32
C ARG A 278 28.55 2.45 -17.33
N LEU A 279 28.67 3.46 -18.20
CA LEU A 279 27.70 4.56 -18.30
C LEU A 279 26.32 4.06 -18.75
N VAL A 280 26.28 3.13 -19.70
CA VAL A 280 25.04 2.51 -20.19
C VAL A 280 24.39 1.63 -19.12
N ASP A 281 25.16 0.83 -18.38
CA ASP A 281 24.62 -0.01 -17.30
C ASP A 281 23.99 0.85 -16.18
N ILE A 282 24.61 2.00 -15.84
CA ILE A 282 24.02 2.98 -14.91
C ILE A 282 22.68 3.51 -15.47
N ARG A 283 22.63 3.90 -16.76
CA ARG A 283 21.39 4.39 -17.38
C ARG A 283 20.29 3.33 -17.39
N ILE A 284 20.63 2.07 -17.65
CA ILE A 284 19.68 0.95 -17.59
C ILE A 284 19.13 0.79 -16.17
N GLY A 285 20.00 0.85 -15.14
CA GLY A 285 19.59 0.79 -13.74
C GLY A 285 18.64 1.91 -13.33
N ILE A 286 18.89 3.14 -13.81
CA ILE A 286 18.00 4.30 -13.59
C ILE A 286 16.61 4.01 -14.16
N GLU A 287 16.50 3.63 -15.44
CA GLU A 287 15.19 3.40 -16.07
C GLU A 287 14.44 2.23 -15.43
N ARG A 288 15.13 1.10 -15.20
CA ARG A 288 14.56 -0.07 -14.53
C ARG A 288 13.98 0.30 -13.17
N THR A 289 14.78 0.97 -12.34
CA THR A 289 14.37 1.33 -10.97
C THR A 289 13.24 2.36 -11.00
N ARG A 290 13.30 3.35 -11.90
CA ARG A 290 12.27 4.38 -12.04
C ARG A 290 10.91 3.76 -12.34
N TRP A 291 10.81 2.97 -13.40
CA TRP A 291 9.53 2.39 -13.83
C TRP A 291 8.99 1.38 -12.83
N MET A 292 9.87 0.57 -12.23
CA MET A 292 9.49 -0.35 -11.17
C MET A 292 8.92 0.37 -9.94
N SER A 293 9.53 1.49 -9.54
CA SER A 293 9.07 2.30 -8.40
C SER A 293 7.73 2.99 -8.68
N LEU A 294 7.57 3.55 -9.88
CA LEU A 294 6.31 4.18 -10.30
C LEU A 294 5.17 3.16 -10.38
N ALA A 295 5.42 1.98 -10.95
CA ALA A 295 4.43 0.91 -11.00
C ALA A 295 4.05 0.40 -9.61
N ALA A 296 5.04 0.18 -8.73
CA ALA A 296 4.79 -0.24 -7.35
C ALA A 296 3.97 0.80 -6.57
N LEU A 297 4.27 2.09 -6.75
CA LEU A 297 3.50 3.18 -6.13
C LEU A 297 2.07 3.23 -6.69
N GLY A 298 1.88 3.14 -8.00
CA GLY A 298 0.56 3.09 -8.63
C GLY A 298 -0.29 1.94 -8.11
N GLN A 299 0.32 0.75 -8.00
CA GLN A 299 -0.32 -0.43 -7.41
C GLN A 299 -0.70 -0.23 -5.94
N LEU A 300 0.17 0.38 -5.14
CA LEU A 300 -0.11 0.69 -3.74
C LEU A 300 -1.28 1.67 -3.60
N LEU A 301 -1.30 2.72 -4.42
CA LEU A 301 -2.36 3.72 -4.42
C LEU A 301 -3.70 3.14 -4.91
N GLY A 302 -3.65 2.20 -5.87
CA GLY A 302 -4.82 1.48 -6.38
C GLY A 302 -5.27 0.27 -5.55
N GLY A 303 -4.57 -0.07 -4.46
CA GLY A 303 -4.95 -1.19 -3.59
C GLY A 303 -4.67 -2.58 -4.16
N HIS A 304 -3.72 -2.70 -5.09
CA HIS A 304 -3.36 -3.99 -5.70
C HIS A 304 -2.84 -4.98 -4.63
N PRO A 305 -3.25 -6.27 -4.67
CA PRO A 305 -2.89 -7.26 -3.65
C PRO A 305 -1.37 -7.49 -3.50
N ASP A 306 -0.61 -7.27 -4.57
CA ASP A 306 0.85 -7.45 -4.58
C ASP A 306 1.66 -6.17 -4.31
N ALA A 307 0.99 -5.04 -4.04
CA ALA A 307 1.64 -3.75 -3.93
C ALA A 307 2.79 -3.73 -2.91
N PHE A 308 2.63 -4.37 -1.75
CA PHE A 308 3.66 -4.41 -0.70
C PHE A 308 4.93 -5.16 -1.13
N ALA A 309 4.77 -6.25 -1.88
CA ALA A 309 5.89 -7.01 -2.43
C ALA A 309 6.59 -6.21 -3.53
N ASN A 310 5.83 -5.59 -4.43
CA ASN A 310 6.39 -4.77 -5.51
C ASN A 310 7.10 -3.51 -4.99
N CYS A 311 6.62 -2.90 -3.90
CA CYS A 311 7.35 -1.84 -3.20
C CYS A 311 8.68 -2.34 -2.60
N SER A 312 8.71 -3.57 -2.08
CA SER A 312 9.94 -4.18 -1.58
C SER A 312 10.93 -4.49 -2.71
N ILE A 313 10.44 -4.96 -3.86
CA ILE A 313 11.25 -5.20 -5.05
C ILE A 313 11.86 -3.89 -5.55
N ALA A 314 11.06 -2.81 -5.67
CA ALA A 314 11.52 -1.50 -6.10
C ALA A 314 12.62 -0.91 -5.20
N LYS A 315 12.48 -1.02 -3.88
CA LYS A 315 13.51 -0.60 -2.92
C LYS A 315 14.79 -1.41 -3.10
N LEU A 316 14.68 -2.74 -3.09
CA LEU A 316 15.81 -3.67 -3.17
C LEU A 316 16.65 -3.44 -4.42
N THR A 317 16.02 -3.45 -5.60
CA THR A 317 16.70 -3.26 -6.88
C THR A 317 17.27 -1.86 -7.00
N GLY A 318 16.54 -0.84 -6.55
CA GLY A 318 17.01 0.54 -6.56
C GLY A 318 18.26 0.75 -5.72
N ALA A 319 18.32 0.19 -4.51
CA ALA A 319 19.50 0.30 -3.65
C ALA A 319 20.73 -0.41 -4.26
N GLN A 320 20.54 -1.56 -4.89
CA GLN A 320 21.61 -2.29 -5.59
C GLN A 320 22.11 -1.52 -6.82
N ASP A 321 21.19 -1.01 -7.65
CA ASP A 321 21.51 -0.25 -8.85
C ASP A 321 22.24 1.06 -8.50
N LEU A 322 21.77 1.77 -7.48
CA LEU A 322 22.39 3.01 -7.00
C LEU A 322 23.81 2.76 -6.46
N SER A 323 23.97 1.80 -5.55
CA SER A 323 25.27 1.55 -4.91
C SER A 323 26.32 1.02 -5.91
N SER A 324 25.94 0.10 -6.80
CA SER A 324 26.81 -0.38 -7.88
C SER A 324 27.18 0.76 -8.83
N GLY A 325 26.20 1.56 -9.27
CA GLY A 325 26.43 2.70 -10.14
C GLY A 325 27.35 3.75 -9.51
N ALA A 326 27.16 4.08 -8.24
CA ALA A 326 28.02 5.03 -7.53
C ALA A 326 29.49 4.53 -7.44
N LEU A 327 29.69 3.24 -7.17
CA LEU A 327 31.04 2.63 -7.18
C LEU A 327 31.65 2.62 -8.58
N ASP A 328 30.85 2.39 -9.62
CA ASP A 328 31.34 2.44 -11.01
C ASP A 328 31.69 3.85 -11.45
N LEU A 329 30.97 4.87 -11.00
CA LEU A 329 31.36 6.27 -11.16
C LEU A 329 32.69 6.54 -10.43
N LEU A 330 32.84 6.13 -9.18
CA LEU A 330 34.09 6.29 -8.44
C LEU A 330 35.28 5.68 -9.20
N ARG A 331 35.12 4.46 -9.73
CA ARG A 331 36.14 3.77 -10.53
C ARG A 331 36.42 4.47 -11.85
N LEU A 332 35.40 5.00 -12.52
CA LEU A 332 35.54 5.73 -13.78
C LEU A 332 36.43 6.97 -13.63
N TYR A 333 36.27 7.71 -12.53
CA TYR A 333 37.10 8.88 -12.22
C TYR A 333 38.50 8.50 -11.64
N GLY A 334 38.74 7.24 -11.30
CA GLY A 334 39.99 6.76 -10.72
C GLY A 334 40.44 7.56 -9.49
N SER A 335 41.71 7.96 -9.45
CA SER A 335 42.27 8.75 -8.34
C SER A 335 41.67 10.16 -8.22
N ALA A 336 41.10 10.72 -9.30
CA ALA A 336 40.35 11.97 -9.21
C ALA A 336 39.02 11.74 -8.47
N GLY A 337 38.38 10.59 -8.67
CA GLY A 337 37.16 10.19 -7.97
C GLY A 337 37.42 10.02 -6.48
N TYR A 338 38.49 9.31 -6.12
CA TYR A 338 38.86 9.09 -4.71
C TYR A 338 39.15 10.38 -3.94
N ARG A 339 39.67 11.41 -4.62
CA ARG A 339 39.91 12.75 -4.03
C ARG A 339 38.68 13.68 -4.12
N SER A 340 37.68 13.34 -4.92
CA SER A 340 36.47 14.14 -5.08
C SER A 340 35.60 13.97 -3.85
N ALA A 341 35.55 14.99 -3.01
CA ALA A 341 34.75 14.93 -1.79
C ALA A 341 33.24 14.83 -2.08
N ALA A 342 32.76 15.35 -3.21
CA ALA A 342 31.36 15.19 -3.62
C ALA A 342 31.03 13.75 -3.99
N LEU A 343 31.88 13.10 -4.80
CA LEU A 343 31.66 11.72 -5.23
C LEU A 343 31.91 10.72 -4.08
N ALA A 344 32.93 10.94 -3.26
CA ALA A 344 33.20 10.12 -2.08
C ALA A 344 32.05 10.19 -1.07
N SER A 345 31.52 11.39 -0.81
CA SER A 345 30.32 11.56 0.03
C SER A 345 29.12 10.84 -0.57
N PHE A 346 28.87 11.01 -1.87
CA PHE A 346 27.76 10.33 -2.54
C PHE A 346 27.86 8.80 -2.42
N VAL A 347 29.04 8.22 -2.66
CA VAL A 347 29.27 6.77 -2.46
C VAL A 347 28.97 6.36 -1.02
N ALA A 348 29.42 7.12 -0.02
CA ALA A 348 29.11 6.84 1.37
C ALA A 348 27.60 6.93 1.66
N ASP A 349 26.92 7.91 1.07
CA ASP A 349 25.47 8.10 1.21
C ASP A 349 24.69 6.92 0.59
N THR A 350 25.11 6.43 -0.58
CA THR A 350 24.44 5.30 -1.27
C THR A 350 24.58 3.98 -0.53
N LEU A 351 25.69 3.75 0.19
CA LEU A 351 25.85 2.57 1.03
C LEU A 351 24.83 2.54 2.18
N GLY A 352 24.39 3.70 2.66
CA GLY A 352 23.29 3.79 3.62
C GLY A 352 21.97 3.24 3.07
N MET A 353 21.72 3.33 1.76
CA MET A 353 20.50 2.84 1.12
C MET A 353 20.38 1.31 1.09
N LEU A 354 21.49 0.60 1.27
CA LEU A 354 21.49 -0.87 1.44
C LEU A 354 20.83 -1.29 2.76
N CYS A 355 20.82 -0.40 3.77
CA CYS A 355 20.26 -0.68 5.10
C CYS A 355 18.97 0.11 5.36
N ALA A 356 18.92 1.38 4.97
CA ALA A 356 17.78 2.26 5.22
C ALA A 356 16.53 1.77 4.50
N GLY A 357 15.37 1.81 5.19
CA GLY A 357 14.10 1.30 4.64
C GLY A 357 13.97 -0.23 4.59
N GLY A 358 14.99 -0.95 5.11
CA GLY A 358 15.04 -2.41 5.20
C GLY A 358 16.24 -3.01 4.49
N THR A 359 16.83 -4.08 5.03
CA THR A 359 17.98 -4.74 4.38
C THR A 359 17.56 -5.58 3.19
N ASP A 360 18.53 -5.97 2.37
CA ASP A 360 18.32 -6.88 1.25
C ASP A 360 17.67 -8.20 1.69
N GLU A 361 18.13 -8.77 2.80
CA GLU A 361 17.61 -10.01 3.38
C GLU A 361 16.15 -9.85 3.81
N MET A 362 15.82 -8.72 4.46
CA MET A 362 14.44 -8.41 4.85
C MET A 362 13.53 -8.33 3.63
N HIS A 363 13.94 -7.62 2.58
CA HIS A 363 13.14 -7.50 1.36
C HIS A 363 12.98 -8.84 0.66
N ARG A 364 14.05 -9.63 0.52
CA ARG A 364 13.98 -10.99 -0.06
C ARG A 364 13.04 -11.89 0.73
N ARG A 365 13.07 -11.84 2.06
CA ARG A 365 12.14 -12.59 2.91
C ARG A 365 10.69 -12.16 2.67
N ASN A 366 10.41 -10.86 2.62
CA ASN A 366 9.05 -10.35 2.37
C ASN A 366 8.53 -10.77 0.98
N ILE A 367 9.39 -10.69 -0.03
CA ILE A 367 9.06 -11.12 -1.40
C ILE A 367 8.78 -12.61 -1.43
N PHE A 368 9.64 -13.43 -0.80
CA PHE A 368 9.45 -14.88 -0.73
C PHE A 368 8.16 -15.27 0.02
N ALA A 369 7.84 -14.57 1.12
CA ALA A 369 6.60 -14.79 1.84
C ALA A 369 5.36 -14.52 0.95
N GLN A 370 5.39 -13.46 0.13
CA GLN A 370 4.33 -13.20 -0.84
C GLN A 370 4.27 -14.27 -1.93
N MET A 371 5.41 -14.68 -2.50
CA MET A 371 5.47 -15.75 -3.50
C MET A 371 4.84 -17.05 -2.98
N ARG A 372 5.14 -17.42 -1.72
CA ARG A 372 4.52 -18.58 -1.07
C ARG A 372 3.02 -18.43 -0.95
N ARG A 373 2.54 -17.28 -0.48
CA ARG A 373 1.10 -17.00 -0.36
C ARG A 373 0.40 -17.11 -1.72
N GLN A 374 0.99 -16.58 -2.78
CA GLN A 374 0.45 -16.69 -4.14
C GLN A 374 0.44 -18.13 -4.62
N ALA A 375 1.50 -18.91 -4.34
CA ALA A 375 1.56 -20.32 -4.69
C ALA A 375 0.50 -21.15 -3.92
N ASP A 376 0.30 -20.86 -2.64
CA ASP A 376 -0.73 -21.53 -1.83
C ASP A 376 -2.13 -21.22 -2.37
N LEU A 377 -2.42 -19.95 -2.70
CA LEU A 377 -3.69 -19.55 -3.33
C LEU A 377 -3.90 -20.21 -4.71
N ALA A 378 -2.84 -20.34 -5.51
CA ALA A 378 -2.89 -21.03 -6.79
C ALA A 378 -3.03 -22.56 -6.64
N ALA A 379 -2.61 -23.13 -5.51
CA ALA A 379 -2.70 -24.55 -5.19
C ALA A 379 -4.00 -24.96 -4.48
N GLU A 380 -4.77 -24.01 -3.92
CA GLU A 380 -6.09 -24.28 -3.33
C GLU A 380 -7.08 -25.00 -4.27
N PRO A 381 -7.20 -24.69 -5.57
CA PRO A 381 -8.03 -25.49 -6.48
C PRO A 381 -7.53 -26.95 -6.65
N ALA A 382 -6.25 -27.24 -6.37
CA ALA A 382 -5.68 -28.59 -6.48
C ALA A 382 -5.69 -29.40 -5.17
N ARG A 383 -5.87 -28.76 -4.01
CA ARG A 383 -5.92 -29.45 -2.71
C ARG A 383 -7.32 -29.92 -2.34
N VAL A 384 -8.37 -29.28 -2.86
CA VAL A 384 -9.76 -29.72 -2.64
C VAL A 384 -10.03 -31.07 -3.32
N GLU A 385 -9.37 -31.39 -4.43
CA GLU A 385 -9.45 -32.74 -5.04
C GLU A 385 -8.72 -33.83 -4.22
N ALA A 386 -7.76 -33.45 -3.37
CA ALA A 386 -6.95 -34.41 -2.61
C ALA A 386 -7.38 -34.58 -1.14
N SER A 387 -8.08 -33.62 -0.55
CA SER A 387 -8.53 -33.68 0.86
C SER A 387 -10.02 -34.00 1.05
N ALA A 388 -10.81 -34.10 -0.02
CA ALA A 388 -12.23 -34.49 0.01
C ALA A 388 -12.46 -36.00 0.24
N ILE A 389 -11.57 -36.68 0.98
CA ILE A 389 -11.83 -37.97 1.62
C ILE A 389 -11.60 -37.78 3.13
N GLY A 390 -12.60 -37.22 3.82
CA GLY A 390 -12.75 -37.37 5.27
C GLY A 390 -12.60 -36.10 6.12
N ALA A 391 -13.64 -35.27 6.19
CA ALA A 391 -14.05 -34.59 7.42
C ALA A 391 -15.51 -34.11 7.30
N SER A 392 -16.31 -34.34 8.33
CA SER A 392 -17.76 -34.03 8.40
C SER A 392 -18.00 -32.57 8.82
N PRO A 393 -18.94 -31.85 8.18
CA PRO A 393 -19.18 -30.41 8.39
C PRO A 393 -20.01 -30.05 9.64
N SER A 394 -19.83 -30.74 10.77
CA SER A 394 -20.69 -30.56 11.97
C SER A 394 -20.19 -29.55 13.02
N ASP A 395 -18.97 -29.02 12.92
CA ASP A 395 -18.34 -28.29 14.04
C ASP A 395 -18.40 -26.76 13.97
N LEU A 396 -19.03 -26.18 12.95
CA LEU A 396 -19.14 -24.72 12.80
C LEU A 396 -20.61 -24.33 12.68
N ILE A 397 -21.33 -24.17 13.80
CA ILE A 397 -22.46 -23.22 14.01
C ILE A 397 -23.10 -23.59 15.37
N HIS A 398 -22.64 -22.94 16.45
CA HIS A 398 -23.41 -22.83 17.69
C HIS A 398 -23.35 -21.40 18.22
N SER A 399 -24.39 -20.61 17.92
CA SER A 399 -25.12 -19.81 18.92
C SER A 399 -26.26 -19.01 18.28
N SER A 400 -27.27 -18.74 19.10
CA SER A 400 -28.46 -17.89 18.91
C SER A 400 -29.76 -18.55 18.38
N THR A 401 -30.62 -18.84 19.37
CA THR A 401 -32.08 -18.71 19.44
C THR A 401 -32.97 -19.29 18.33
N LYS A 402 -33.75 -20.30 18.74
CA LYS A 402 -34.85 -20.92 17.98
C LYS A 402 -36.01 -19.94 17.84
N GLU A 403 -36.24 -19.45 16.63
CA GLU A 403 -37.54 -18.91 16.20
C GLU A 403 -38.14 -19.90 15.20
N ASN A 404 -39.39 -20.31 15.44
CA ASN A 404 -40.10 -21.31 14.64
C ASN A 404 -40.25 -20.83 13.19
N LEU A 405 -39.65 -21.55 12.26
CA LEU A 405 -39.87 -21.40 10.82
C LEU A 405 -41.10 -22.20 10.40
N VAL A 406 -41.93 -21.58 9.56
CA VAL A 406 -43.04 -22.21 8.86
C VAL A 406 -42.49 -23.33 7.96
N SER A 407 -43.25 -24.43 7.83
CA SER A 407 -42.86 -25.69 7.18
C SER A 407 -42.76 -25.56 5.65
N ILE A 408 -41.62 -25.07 5.16
CA ILE A 408 -41.24 -25.20 3.74
C ILE A 408 -40.70 -26.62 3.54
N GLU A 409 -41.33 -27.40 2.66
CA GLU A 409 -40.90 -28.76 2.34
C GLU A 409 -40.09 -28.81 1.04
N PRO A 410 -39.08 -29.70 0.94
CA PRO A 410 -38.41 -29.99 -0.33
C PRO A 410 -39.40 -30.43 -1.43
N GLY A 411 -39.01 -30.20 -2.70
CA GLY A 411 -39.77 -30.57 -3.89
C GLY A 411 -40.39 -29.39 -4.64
N LEU A 412 -40.32 -28.17 -4.09
CA LEU A 412 -40.75 -26.96 -4.79
C LEU A 412 -39.88 -26.68 -6.01
N LYS A 413 -40.51 -26.36 -7.13
CA LYS A 413 -39.84 -26.06 -8.40
C LYS A 413 -40.25 -24.70 -8.91
N ALA A 414 -39.30 -23.98 -9.48
CA ALA A 414 -39.58 -22.77 -10.24
C ALA A 414 -38.73 -22.75 -11.50
N HIS A 415 -39.23 -22.02 -12.48
CA HIS A 415 -38.59 -21.82 -13.76
C HIS A 415 -38.71 -20.34 -14.14
N ALA A 416 -37.65 -19.76 -14.69
CA ALA A 416 -37.68 -18.42 -15.26
C ALA A 416 -36.81 -18.33 -16.52
N THR A 417 -37.32 -17.61 -17.51
CA THR A 417 -36.59 -17.29 -18.74
C THR A 417 -36.09 -15.85 -18.69
N HIS A 418 -34.85 -15.65 -19.07
CA HIS A 418 -34.16 -14.37 -19.08
C HIS A 418 -33.56 -14.11 -20.46
N HIS A 419 -33.80 -12.93 -21.00
CA HIS A 419 -33.13 -12.48 -22.22
C HIS A 419 -31.74 -11.97 -21.88
N VAL A 420 -30.70 -12.41 -22.60
CA VAL A 420 -29.32 -11.97 -22.42
C VAL A 420 -29.12 -10.66 -23.15
N ASN A 421 -29.20 -9.56 -22.40
CA ASN A 421 -29.01 -8.22 -22.93
C ASN A 421 -27.52 -7.86 -23.00
N VAL A 422 -27.21 -6.76 -23.66
CA VAL A 422 -25.83 -6.22 -23.74
C VAL A 422 -25.21 -6.01 -22.35
N ILE A 423 -25.99 -5.57 -21.35
CA ILE A 423 -25.51 -5.37 -19.97
C ILE A 423 -25.17 -6.68 -19.23
N ASP A 424 -25.68 -7.80 -19.74
CA ASP A 424 -25.54 -9.12 -19.13
C ASP A 424 -24.23 -9.83 -19.57
N LEU A 425 -23.45 -9.22 -20.47
CA LEU A 425 -22.26 -9.80 -21.09
C LEU A 425 -20.99 -9.61 -20.26
N ALA A 426 -20.08 -10.57 -20.29
CA ALA A 426 -18.87 -10.56 -19.45
C ALA A 426 -17.93 -9.37 -19.74
N ASP A 427 -17.95 -8.80 -20.94
CA ASP A 427 -17.18 -7.61 -21.30
C ASP A 427 -17.63 -6.32 -20.60
N GLN A 428 -18.89 -6.24 -20.16
CA GLN A 428 -19.39 -5.13 -19.34
C GLN A 428 -18.91 -5.22 -17.89
N TRP A 429 -18.39 -6.37 -17.47
CA TRP A 429 -17.98 -6.66 -16.10
C TRP A 429 -16.45 -6.87 -15.97
N GLY A 430 -15.68 -6.38 -16.96
CA GLY A 430 -14.22 -6.43 -16.97
C GLY A 430 -13.60 -7.72 -17.54
N GLY A 431 -14.40 -8.58 -18.15
CA GLY A 431 -13.93 -9.73 -18.94
C GLY A 431 -13.67 -9.37 -20.42
N GLU A 432 -13.16 -10.33 -21.20
CA GLU A 432 -12.93 -10.15 -22.65
C GLU A 432 -13.94 -10.93 -23.51
N ALA A 433 -14.83 -11.71 -22.90
CA ALA A 433 -15.80 -12.57 -23.60
C ALA A 433 -17.13 -11.84 -23.87
N HIS A 434 -17.57 -11.85 -25.13
CA HIS A 434 -18.86 -11.29 -25.55
C HIS A 434 -20.00 -12.34 -25.44
N ALA A 435 -20.23 -12.80 -24.21
CA ALA A 435 -21.23 -13.83 -23.87
C ALA A 435 -21.74 -13.60 -22.43
N LEU A 436 -22.85 -14.24 -22.06
CA LEU A 436 -23.45 -14.15 -20.72
C LEU A 436 -22.37 -14.24 -19.62
N ALA A 437 -22.37 -13.27 -18.71
CA ALA A 437 -21.43 -13.25 -17.60
C ALA A 437 -21.85 -14.26 -16.51
N SER A 438 -20.89 -15.03 -15.99
CA SER A 438 -21.10 -15.90 -14.81
C SER A 438 -21.78 -15.19 -13.62
N PRO A 439 -21.42 -13.95 -13.22
CA PRO A 439 -22.14 -13.27 -12.14
C PRO A 439 -23.60 -12.96 -12.49
N ILE A 440 -23.94 -12.72 -13.75
CA ILE A 440 -25.32 -12.46 -14.18
C ILE A 440 -26.14 -13.76 -14.18
N MET A 441 -25.55 -14.87 -14.63
CA MET A 441 -26.19 -16.18 -14.50
C MET A 441 -26.54 -16.49 -13.03
N ILE A 442 -25.65 -16.14 -12.09
CA ILE A 442 -25.93 -16.27 -10.64
C ILE A 442 -27.12 -15.39 -10.22
N ILE A 443 -27.27 -14.18 -10.76
CA ILE A 443 -28.42 -13.31 -10.48
C ILE A 443 -29.73 -13.93 -10.99
N PHE A 444 -29.72 -14.56 -12.17
CA PHE A 444 -30.90 -15.25 -12.70
C PHE A 444 -31.29 -16.45 -11.80
N ILE A 445 -30.30 -17.21 -11.34
CA ILE A 445 -30.50 -18.31 -10.37
C ILE A 445 -31.10 -17.80 -9.06
N GLU A 446 -30.55 -16.72 -8.51
CA GLU A 446 -31.01 -16.09 -7.27
C GLU A 446 -32.50 -15.71 -7.36
N LYS A 447 -32.89 -15.01 -8.43
CA LYS A 447 -34.28 -14.58 -8.67
C LYS A 447 -35.24 -15.76 -8.82
N THR A 448 -34.81 -16.81 -9.50
CA THR A 448 -35.63 -18.00 -9.73
C THR A 448 -35.85 -18.78 -8.43
N CYS A 449 -34.82 -18.87 -7.58
CA CYS A 449 -34.96 -19.48 -6.25
C CYS A 449 -35.86 -18.67 -5.32
N MET A 450 -35.80 -17.32 -5.39
CA MET A 450 -36.74 -16.45 -4.66
C MET A 450 -38.18 -16.70 -5.09
N ALA A 451 -38.44 -16.78 -6.39
CA ALA A 451 -39.79 -17.07 -6.90
C ALA A 451 -40.34 -18.41 -6.39
N ALA A 452 -39.47 -19.41 -6.22
CA ALA A 452 -39.84 -20.74 -5.73
C ALA A 452 -40.37 -20.75 -4.29
N THR A 453 -39.86 -19.89 -3.39
CA THR A 453 -40.12 -20.02 -1.95
C THR A 453 -40.49 -18.74 -1.22
N ASP A 454 -40.15 -17.55 -1.71
CA ASP A 454 -40.34 -16.30 -0.95
C ASP A 454 -41.82 -15.98 -0.66
N HIS A 455 -42.74 -16.45 -1.51
CA HIS A 455 -44.18 -16.29 -1.33
C HIS A 455 -44.75 -17.14 -0.17
N LEU A 456 -43.98 -18.10 0.34
CA LEU A 456 -44.34 -18.96 1.47
C LEU A 456 -43.81 -18.44 2.82
N LEU A 457 -42.99 -17.38 2.79
CA LEU A 457 -42.41 -16.79 3.99
C LEU A 457 -43.42 -15.90 4.71
N ASP A 458 -43.28 -15.80 6.04
CA ASP A 458 -44.00 -14.79 6.80
C ASP A 458 -43.60 -13.38 6.36
N THR A 459 -44.53 -12.42 6.49
CA THR A 459 -44.31 -11.01 6.09
C THR A 459 -43.08 -10.37 6.74
N THR A 460 -42.63 -10.87 7.91
CA THR A 460 -41.44 -10.41 8.63
C THR A 460 -40.13 -11.09 8.21
N GLN A 461 -40.19 -12.09 7.32
CA GLN A 461 -39.05 -12.90 6.88
C GLN A 461 -38.65 -12.61 5.44
N MET A 462 -37.40 -12.91 5.11
CA MET A 462 -36.83 -12.86 3.76
C MET A 462 -35.76 -13.93 3.60
N THR A 463 -35.30 -14.18 2.37
CA THR A 463 -34.18 -15.08 2.10
C THR A 463 -32.95 -14.33 1.59
N VAL A 464 -31.77 -14.88 1.89
CA VAL A 464 -30.49 -14.36 1.37
C VAL A 464 -29.64 -15.52 0.84
N GLY A 465 -29.04 -15.36 -0.34
CA GLY A 465 -28.04 -16.30 -0.84
C GLY A 465 -26.81 -16.36 0.07
N CYS A 466 -26.38 -17.56 0.46
CA CYS A 466 -25.24 -17.75 1.36
C CYS A 466 -24.18 -18.71 0.83
N ASN A 467 -24.53 -19.56 -0.14
CA ASN A 467 -23.57 -20.44 -0.82
C ASN A 467 -23.95 -20.62 -2.29
N PHE A 468 -22.94 -20.65 -3.15
CA PHE A 468 -23.09 -20.90 -4.59
C PHE A 468 -22.01 -21.89 -5.03
N GLU A 469 -22.44 -23.04 -5.52
CA GLU A 469 -21.58 -24.03 -6.17
C GLU A 469 -22.13 -24.22 -7.58
N ILE A 470 -21.80 -23.27 -8.47
CA ILE A 470 -22.35 -23.19 -9.82
C ILE A 470 -21.22 -23.34 -10.85
N ARG A 471 -21.42 -24.25 -11.81
CA ARG A 471 -20.56 -24.43 -12.97
C ARG A 471 -21.18 -23.71 -14.16
N HIS A 472 -20.39 -22.89 -14.84
CA HIS A 472 -20.76 -22.26 -16.11
C HIS A 472 -20.07 -23.05 -17.23
N LEU A 473 -20.83 -23.92 -17.89
CA LEU A 473 -20.33 -24.98 -18.75
C LEU A 473 -20.16 -24.54 -20.21
N ALA A 474 -20.96 -23.60 -20.67
CA ALA A 474 -20.94 -23.13 -22.05
C ALA A 474 -21.32 -21.64 -22.15
N PRO A 475 -20.76 -20.89 -23.12
CA PRO A 475 -21.08 -19.49 -23.31
C PRO A 475 -22.43 -19.31 -24.04
N THR A 476 -23.29 -18.43 -23.53
CA THR A 476 -24.52 -18.01 -24.24
C THR A 476 -24.31 -16.65 -24.93
N PRO A 477 -24.57 -16.51 -26.25
CA PRO A 477 -24.45 -15.24 -26.97
C PRO A 477 -25.45 -14.16 -26.49
N PRO A 478 -25.23 -12.87 -26.82
CA PRO A 478 -26.25 -11.83 -26.66
C PRO A 478 -27.52 -12.13 -27.47
N ASP A 479 -28.63 -11.54 -27.04
CA ASP A 479 -29.97 -11.65 -27.61
C ASP A 479 -30.58 -13.07 -27.58
N TRP A 480 -29.89 -14.03 -26.94
CA TRP A 480 -30.42 -15.36 -26.67
C TRP A 480 -31.22 -15.37 -25.38
N GLU A 481 -32.11 -16.35 -25.26
CA GLU A 481 -32.82 -16.62 -24.02
C GLU A 481 -32.13 -17.72 -23.22
N VAL A 482 -32.04 -17.49 -21.91
CA VAL A 482 -31.54 -18.44 -20.92
C VAL A 482 -32.65 -18.79 -19.96
N THR A 483 -32.89 -20.08 -19.85
CA THR A 483 -33.85 -20.70 -18.95
C THR A 483 -33.12 -21.18 -17.69
N VAL A 484 -33.66 -20.82 -16.53
CA VAL A 484 -33.21 -21.32 -15.22
C VAL A 484 -34.31 -22.19 -14.63
N ASP A 485 -33.98 -23.43 -14.33
CA ASP A 485 -34.81 -24.37 -13.59
C ASP A 485 -34.20 -24.61 -12.20
N VAL A 486 -35.01 -24.50 -11.16
CA VAL A 486 -34.58 -24.74 -9.78
C VAL A 486 -35.53 -25.70 -9.08
N GLU A 487 -34.97 -26.58 -8.26
CA GLU A 487 -35.71 -27.50 -7.40
C GLU A 487 -35.15 -27.39 -5.98
N LEU A 488 -36.00 -27.11 -5.01
CA LEU A 488 -35.64 -27.15 -3.59
C LEU A 488 -35.45 -28.62 -3.17
N ILE A 489 -34.21 -29.03 -2.94
CA ILE A 489 -33.86 -30.43 -2.67
C ILE A 489 -33.67 -30.73 -1.18
N ALA A 490 -33.39 -29.72 -0.35
CA ALA A 490 -33.24 -29.89 1.09
C ALA A 490 -33.62 -28.61 1.84
N VAL A 491 -34.25 -28.79 3.00
CA VAL A 491 -34.51 -27.72 3.97
C VAL A 491 -33.98 -28.18 5.33
N GLU A 492 -32.92 -27.53 5.81
CA GLU A 492 -32.28 -27.83 7.08
C GLU A 492 -32.32 -26.60 7.99
N ASN A 493 -33.17 -26.64 9.01
CA ASN A 493 -33.47 -25.49 9.86
C ASN A 493 -33.93 -24.27 9.03
N ARG A 494 -33.04 -23.30 8.84
CA ARG A 494 -33.26 -22.06 8.06
C ARG A 494 -32.59 -22.07 6.69
N MET A 495 -31.94 -23.15 6.32
CA MET A 495 -31.18 -23.28 5.09
C MET A 495 -32.01 -24.02 4.05
N MET A 496 -32.11 -23.47 2.86
CA MET A 496 -32.83 -24.02 1.72
C MET A 496 -31.83 -24.24 0.59
N THR A 497 -31.63 -25.49 0.21
CA THR A 497 -30.67 -25.89 -0.81
C THR A 497 -31.40 -26.28 -2.08
N TYR A 498 -31.03 -25.63 -3.18
CA TYR A 498 -31.64 -25.80 -4.49
C TYR A 498 -30.67 -26.49 -5.43
N ARG A 499 -31.18 -27.46 -6.19
CA ARG A 499 -30.55 -27.93 -7.41
C ARG A 499 -30.92 -26.97 -8.52
N VAL A 500 -29.94 -26.58 -9.32
CA VAL A 500 -30.09 -25.57 -10.36
C VAL A 500 -29.62 -26.14 -11.69
N THR A 501 -30.36 -25.86 -12.75
CA THR A 501 -29.94 -26.10 -14.12
C THR A 501 -30.27 -24.87 -14.95
N VAL A 502 -29.31 -24.45 -15.77
CA VAL A 502 -29.40 -23.30 -16.65
C VAL A 502 -29.18 -23.78 -18.07
N SER A 503 -30.08 -23.45 -18.98
CA SER A 503 -30.03 -23.89 -20.37
C SER A 503 -30.38 -22.77 -21.34
N ASP A 504 -29.86 -22.85 -22.56
CA ASP A 504 -30.25 -22.01 -23.69
C ASP A 504 -30.71 -22.90 -24.87
N ALA A 505 -30.92 -22.30 -26.05
CA ALA A 505 -31.35 -23.04 -27.23
C ALA A 505 -30.36 -24.14 -27.71
N ALA A 506 -29.09 -24.08 -27.29
CA ALA A 506 -28.05 -25.04 -27.65
C ALA A 506 -27.84 -26.14 -26.59
N GLY A 507 -28.32 -25.97 -25.37
CA GLY A 507 -28.31 -27.00 -24.33
C GLY A 507 -28.03 -26.45 -22.92
N VAL A 508 -27.51 -27.30 -22.04
CA VAL A 508 -27.18 -26.90 -20.66
C VAL A 508 -25.93 -26.02 -20.68
N VAL A 509 -26.08 -24.80 -20.16
CA VAL A 509 -25.02 -23.80 -20.06
C VAL A 509 -24.52 -23.63 -18.63
N GLY A 510 -25.28 -24.05 -17.63
CA GLY A 510 -24.80 -24.09 -16.26
C GLY A 510 -25.59 -25.06 -15.39
N ASP A 511 -24.97 -25.52 -14.31
CA ASP A 511 -25.65 -26.33 -13.31
C ASP A 511 -24.99 -26.17 -11.94
N GLY A 512 -25.67 -26.62 -10.89
CA GLY A 512 -25.05 -26.75 -9.59
C GLY A 512 -26.01 -26.67 -8.42
N ILE A 513 -25.48 -26.24 -7.29
CA ILE A 513 -26.20 -26.10 -6.02
C ILE A 513 -26.15 -24.65 -5.56
N HIS A 514 -27.31 -24.14 -5.14
CA HIS A 514 -27.42 -22.84 -4.50
C HIS A 514 -28.10 -22.98 -3.15
N THR A 515 -27.56 -22.34 -2.11
CA THR A 515 -28.19 -22.34 -0.77
C THR A 515 -28.62 -20.93 -0.38
N ARG A 516 -29.88 -20.83 0.04
CA ARG A 516 -30.49 -19.63 0.63
C ARG A 516 -30.74 -19.83 2.11
N CYS A 517 -30.61 -18.76 2.88
CA CYS A 517 -30.90 -18.74 4.30
C CYS A 517 -32.13 -17.86 4.57
N VAL A 518 -33.12 -18.38 5.30
CA VAL A 518 -34.22 -17.57 5.82
C VAL A 518 -33.72 -16.74 7.00
N VAL A 519 -33.98 -15.44 6.94
CA VAL A 519 -33.60 -14.46 7.96
C VAL A 519 -34.77 -13.54 8.29
N SER A 520 -34.82 -13.05 9.53
CA SER A 520 -35.75 -11.98 9.90
C SER A 520 -35.31 -10.68 9.22
N LYS A 521 -36.25 -9.98 8.58
CA LYS A 521 -36.01 -8.68 7.93
C LYS A 521 -35.44 -7.68 8.94
N THR A 522 -36.01 -7.62 10.15
CA THR A 522 -35.57 -6.69 11.19
C THR A 522 -34.15 -6.99 11.64
N SER A 523 -33.86 -8.24 12.01
CA SER A 523 -32.53 -8.59 12.52
C SER A 523 -31.45 -8.51 11.42
N PHE A 524 -31.81 -8.82 10.17
CA PHE A 524 -30.90 -8.66 9.04
C PHE A 524 -30.61 -7.18 8.75
N HIS A 525 -31.62 -6.32 8.74
CA HIS A 525 -31.42 -4.87 8.58
C HIS A 525 -30.68 -4.26 9.77
N GLU A 526 -30.89 -4.73 11.00
CA GLU A 526 -30.07 -4.31 12.15
C GLU A 526 -28.62 -4.76 12.02
N ARG A 527 -28.35 -5.94 11.48
CA ARG A 527 -26.98 -6.39 11.17
C ARG A 527 -26.36 -5.58 10.05
N ILE A 528 -27.13 -5.21 9.02
CA ILE A 528 -26.69 -4.27 7.99
C ILE A 528 -26.43 -2.90 8.60
N ALA A 529 -27.31 -2.39 9.47
CA ALA A 529 -27.14 -1.11 10.15
C ALA A 529 -25.90 -1.14 11.03
N LYS A 530 -25.72 -2.14 11.90
CA LYS A 530 -24.50 -2.32 12.70
C LYS A 530 -23.25 -2.44 11.82
N ARG A 531 -23.31 -3.16 10.70
CA ARG A 531 -22.19 -3.26 9.74
C ARG A 531 -21.96 -1.94 9.02
N ARG A 532 -23.02 -1.22 8.64
CA ARG A 532 -22.98 0.09 8.02
C ARG A 532 -22.50 1.14 9.00
N ASP A 533 -22.80 1.05 10.28
CA ASP A 533 -22.32 1.95 11.33
C ASP A 533 -20.86 1.63 11.67
N SER A 534 -20.48 0.34 11.58
CA SER A 534 -19.06 -0.07 11.61
C SER A 534 -18.27 0.44 10.39
N VAL A 535 -18.96 0.84 9.31
CA VAL A 535 -18.41 1.45 8.09
C VAL A 535 -18.74 2.95 7.97
N GLY A 536 -19.73 3.48 8.69
CA GLY A 536 -20.18 4.88 8.68
C GLY A 536 -19.29 5.76 9.54
N ALA A 537 -18.54 5.12 10.44
CA ALA A 537 -17.31 5.66 11.02
C ALA A 537 -16.09 5.59 10.05
N ARG A 538 -16.24 5.03 8.84
CA ARG A 538 -15.24 4.92 7.75
C ARG A 538 -15.85 5.38 6.41
N THR A 539 -16.11 6.69 6.29
CA THR A 539 -16.64 7.43 5.12
C THR A 539 -16.60 6.71 3.76
N MET A 540 -17.78 6.51 3.17
CA MET A 540 -17.98 6.23 1.74
C MET A 540 -17.72 7.51 0.91
N SER A 541 -16.82 7.45 -0.07
CA SER A 541 -16.81 8.41 -1.19
C SER A 541 -17.97 8.08 -2.14
N PRO A 542 -18.61 9.06 -2.81
CA PRO A 542 -19.69 8.80 -3.74
C PRO A 542 -19.19 8.00 -4.94
N ALA A 543 -20.01 7.03 -5.36
CA ALA A 543 -19.76 6.18 -6.52
C ALA A 543 -19.56 7.04 -7.78
N CYS A 544 -18.46 6.76 -8.49
CA CYS A 544 -18.27 7.25 -9.85
C CYS A 544 -19.18 6.41 -10.75
N GLU A 545 -20.19 7.03 -11.35
CA GLU A 545 -20.95 6.45 -12.44
C GLU A 545 -19.97 6.12 -13.59
N VAL A 546 -20.09 4.91 -14.11
CA VAL A 546 -19.34 4.43 -15.26
C VAL A 546 -20.11 4.86 -16.51
N HIS A 547 -19.49 5.72 -17.30
CA HIS A 547 -19.78 5.91 -18.72
C HIS A 547 -18.49 5.80 -19.52
#